data_AF-A0A438EHP5-F1
#
_entry.id   AF-A0A438EHP5-F1
#
_cell.length_a   1.000
_cell.length_b   1.000
_cell.length_c   1.000
_cell.angle_alpha   90.00
_cell.angle_beta   90.00
_cell.angle_gamma   90.00
#
_symmetry.space_group_name_H-M   'P 1'
#
loop_
_entity.id
_entity.type
_entity.pdbx_description
1 polymer ?
#
loop_
_entity_poly.entity_id
_entity_poly.type
_entity_poly.pdbx_seq_one_letter_code
_entity_poly.pdbx_strand_id
1 'polypeptide(L)' 'MASAHRRNNCMERIKINGSGFLEEQEIREGIANAFKELLSEDTGWKADIGSIQLDQISQEEAEILERPLQRMKFMGL' A
#
# COMPACT_ATOMS: atom_id res chain seq x y z
N MET A 1 -16.60 -16.05 32.89
CA MET A 1 -16.10 -16.56 31.59
C MET A 1 -16.92 -15.90 30.51
N ALA A 2 -16.33 -14.99 29.74
CA ALA A 2 -17.02 -14.28 28.67
C ALA A 2 -16.73 -15.02 27.35
N SER A 3 -17.75 -15.63 26.76
CA SER A 3 -17.65 -16.21 25.44
C SER A 3 -17.46 -15.08 24.42
N ALA A 4 -16.23 -14.88 23.93
CA ALA A 4 -15.96 -14.04 22.79
C ALA A 4 -16.53 -14.73 21.54
N HIS A 5 -17.79 -14.46 21.22
CA HIS A 5 -18.44 -14.97 20.03
C HIS A 5 -17.87 -14.23 18.81
N ARG A 6 -16.79 -14.78 18.24
CA ARG A 6 -16.15 -14.27 17.03
C ARG A 6 -17.14 -14.44 15.88
N ARG A 7 -17.92 -13.39 15.58
CA ARG A 7 -18.78 -13.37 14.40
C ARG A 7 -17.88 -13.42 13.18
N ASN A 8 -17.84 -14.58 12.53
CA ASN A 8 -17.13 -14.76 11.27
C ASN A 8 -18.00 -14.12 10.19
N ASN A 9 -17.71 -12.87 9.83
CA ASN A 9 -18.43 -12.20 8.74
C ASN A 9 -17.93 -12.80 7.42
N CYS A 10 -18.66 -13.78 6.90
CA CYS A 10 -18.44 -14.33 5.57
C CYS A 10 -19.09 -13.40 4.53
N MET A 11 -18.37 -13.03 3.48
CA MET A 11 -18.92 -12.24 2.38
C MET A 11 -19.52 -13.20 1.33
N GLU A 12 -20.85 -13.29 1.29
CA GLU A 12 -21.57 -14.21 0.39
C GLU A 12 -21.72 -13.66 -1.05
N ARG A 13 -21.67 -12.33 -1.21
CA ARG A 13 -21.78 -11.69 -2.52
C ARG A 13 -21.08 -10.35 -2.55
N ILE A 14 -20.54 -10.00 -3.71
CA ILE A 14 -19.97 -8.67 -3.97
C ILE A 14 -20.31 -8.23 -5.39
N LYS A 15 -20.32 -6.92 -5.61
CA LYS A 15 -20.41 -6.32 -6.94
C LYS A 15 -19.17 -5.46 -7.19
N ILE A 16 -18.40 -5.78 -8.22
CA ILE A 16 -17.16 -5.09 -8.59
C ILE A 16 -17.30 -4.65 -10.04
N ASN A 17 -17.08 -3.35 -10.30
CA ASN A 17 -17.16 -2.75 -11.65
C ASN A 17 -18.46 -3.08 -12.42
N GLY A 18 -19.57 -3.28 -11.72
CA GLY A 18 -20.86 -3.63 -12.35
C GLY A 18 -21.17 -5.14 -12.38
N SER A 19 -20.18 -6.00 -12.21
CA SER A 19 -20.31 -7.46 -12.22
C SER A 19 -20.54 -8.01 -10.81
N GLY A 20 -21.51 -8.92 -10.66
CA GLY A 20 -21.80 -9.60 -9.39
C GLY A 20 -21.04 -10.93 -9.28
N PHE A 21 -20.56 -11.24 -8.08
CA PHE A 21 -19.85 -12.48 -7.76
C PHE A 21 -20.45 -13.12 -6.51
N LEU A 22 -20.52 -14.45 -6.50
CA LEU A 22 -21.16 -15.25 -5.45
C LEU A 22 -20.24 -16.37 -4.93
N GLU A 23 -19.37 -16.92 -5.79
CA GLU A 23 -18.42 -17.93 -5.37
C GLU A 23 -17.29 -17.29 -4.57
N GLU A 24 -16.93 -17.87 -3.42
CA GLU A 24 -15.92 -17.30 -2.52
C GLU A 24 -14.58 -17.04 -3.24
N GLN A 25 -14.18 -17.94 -4.14
CA GLN A 25 -12.97 -17.80 -4.92
C GLN A 25 -13.05 -16.62 -5.89
N GLU A 26 -14.17 -16.48 -6.61
CA GLU A 26 -14.42 -15.35 -7.51
C GLU A 26 -14.47 -14.02 -6.75
N ILE A 27 -15.07 -14.01 -5.55
CA ILE A 27 -15.10 -12.83 -4.68
C ILE A 27 -13.67 -12.42 -4.31
N ARG A 28 -12.85 -13.39 -3.88
CA ARG A 28 -11.46 -13.14 -3.48
C ARG A 28 -10.61 -12.62 -4.64
N GLU A 29 -10.71 -13.27 -5.80
CA GLU A 29 -10.00 -12.87 -7.01
C GLU A 29 -10.47 -11.52 -7.54
N GLY A 30 -11.78 -11.29 -7.58
CA GLY A 30 -12.37 -10.03 -7.99
C GLY A 30 -11.88 -8.88 -7.12
N ILE A 31 -11.84 -9.06 -5.79
CA ILE A 31 -11.31 -8.06 -4.86
C ILE A 31 -9.83 -7.80 -5.15
N ALA A 32 -9.01 -8.85 -5.22
CA ALA A 32 -7.57 -8.72 -5.46
C ALA A 32 -7.28 -7.98 -6.77
N ASN A 33 -8.01 -8.31 -7.85
CA ASN A 33 -7.85 -7.68 -9.14
C ASN A 33 -8.30 -6.21 -9.15
N ALA A 34 -9.44 -5.90 -8.52
CA ALA A 34 -9.91 -4.51 -8.40
C ALA A 34 -8.91 -3.63 -7.65
N PHE A 35 -8.33 -4.13 -6.56
CA PHE A 35 -7.29 -3.40 -5.84
C PHE A 35 -6.00 -3.31 -6.65
N LYS A 36 -5.63 -4.35 -7.40
CA LYS A 36 -4.47 -4.31 -8.29
C LYS A 36 -4.64 -3.25 -9.38
N GLU A 37 -5.82 -3.12 -9.97
CA GLU A 37 -6.12 -2.07 -10.95
C GLU A 37 -6.09 -0.68 -10.29
N LEU A 38 -6.77 -0.53 -9.16
CA LEU A 38 -6.83 0.74 -8.41
C LEU A 38 -5.45 1.23 -7.94
N LEU A 39 -4.61 0.30 -7.50
CA LEU A 39 -3.26 0.57 -6.99
C LEU A 39 -2.18 0.39 -8.05
N SER A 40 -2.56 0.07 -9.30
CA SER A 40 -1.60 0.10 -10.39
C SER A 40 -1.03 1.52 -10.47
N GLU A 41 0.29 1.65 -10.51
CA GLU A 41 0.91 2.96 -10.59
C GLU A 41 0.44 3.65 -11.86
N ASP A 42 -0.46 4.62 -11.72
CA ASP A 42 -0.65 5.64 -12.74
C ASP A 42 0.56 6.56 -12.67
N THR A 43 1.58 6.29 -13.50
CA THR A 43 2.77 7.15 -13.57
C THR A 43 2.44 8.55 -14.10
N GLY A 44 1.17 8.84 -14.47
CA GLY A 44 0.71 10.14 -14.95
C GLY A 44 0.78 11.27 -13.91
N TRP A 45 0.66 10.98 -12.60
CA TRP A 45 0.84 12.00 -11.55
C TRP A 45 2.32 12.24 -11.22
N LYS A 46 3.21 11.31 -11.58
CA LYS A 46 4.64 11.42 -11.32
C LYS A 46 5.23 12.36 -12.36
N ALA A 47 5.61 13.56 -11.92
CA ALA A 47 6.36 14.47 -12.78
C ALA A 47 7.63 13.75 -13.29
N ASP A 48 7.91 13.87 -14.59
CA ASP A 48 9.17 13.39 -15.15
C ASP A 48 10.31 14.26 -14.60
N ILE A 49 10.93 13.79 -13.53
CA ILE A 49 12.10 14.40 -12.90
C ILE A 49 13.41 13.92 -13.53
N GLY A 50 13.37 13.03 -14.53
CA GLY A 50 14.55 12.42 -15.12
C GLY A 50 15.49 13.41 -15.82
N SER A 51 14.99 14.62 -16.13
CA SER A 51 15.75 15.72 -16.73
C SER A 51 16.15 16.82 -15.75
N ILE A 52 15.69 16.78 -14.49
CA ILE A 52 15.99 17.82 -13.50
C ILE A 52 17.36 17.52 -12.90
N GLN A 53 18.34 18.37 -13.19
CA GLN A 53 19.59 18.39 -12.43
C GLN A 53 19.30 18.93 -11.03
N LEU A 54 19.47 18.08 -10.03
CA LEU A 54 19.41 18.44 -8.63
C LEU A 54 20.83 18.56 -8.09
N ASP A 55 21.08 19.62 -7.32
CA ASP A 55 22.33 19.73 -6.57
C ASP A 55 22.42 18.57 -5.56
N GLN A 56 23.54 17.88 -5.56
CA GLN A 56 23.82 16.83 -4.59
C GLN A 56 24.42 17.47 -3.35
N ILE A 57 23.89 17.10 -2.19
CA ILE A 57 24.53 17.42 -0.91
C ILE A 57 25.86 16.66 -0.79
N SER A 58 26.79 17.21 -0.01
CA SER A 58 28.05 16.54 0.27
C SER A 58 27.86 15.26 1.10
N GLN A 59 28.87 14.39 1.07
CA GLN A 59 28.86 13.14 1.85
C GLN A 59 28.68 13.41 3.36
N GLU A 60 29.31 14.47 3.87
CA GLU A 60 29.21 14.85 5.28
C GLU A 60 27.78 15.29 5.65
N GLU A 61 27.13 16.11 4.80
CA GLU A 61 25.74 16.52 4.99
C GLU A 61 24.77 15.33 4.93
N ALA A 62 25.00 14.38 4.02
CA ALA A 62 24.21 13.16 3.93
C ALA A 62 24.32 12.34 5.23
N GLU A 63 25.53 12.14 5.74
CA GLU A 63 25.77 11.43 7.00
C GLU A 63 25.11 12.14 8.20
N ILE A 64 25.11 13.47 8.23
CA ILE A 64 24.43 14.25 9.27
C ILE A 64 22.91 14.03 9.22
N LEU A 65 22.31 14.00 8.04
CA LEU A 65 20.87 13.76 7.84
C LEU A 65 20.46 12.32 8.16
N GLU A 66 21.32 11.34 7.92
CA GLU A 66 21.03 9.94 8.23
C GLU A 66 21.05 9.64 9.73
N ARG A 67 21.90 10.31 10.52
CA ARG A 67 22.00 10.11 11.98
C ARG A 67 20.65 10.22 12.73
N PRO A 68 19.80 11.24 12.52
CA PRO A 68 18.48 11.30 13.15
C PRO A 68 17.53 10.20 12.64
N LEU A 69 17.61 9.83 11.36
CA LEU A 69 16.80 8.75 10.77
C LEU A 69 17.18 7.36 11.31
N GLN A 70 18.46 7.12 11.60
CA GLN A 70 18.92 5.88 12.23
C GLN A 70 18.32 5.72 13.63
N ARG A 71 18.26 6.78 14.45
CA ARG A 71 17.59 6.73 15.77
C ARG A 71 16.10 6.40 15.67
N MET A 72 15.40 6.92 14.66
CA MET A 72 13.98 6.61 14.44
C MET A 72 13.75 5.15 14.02
N LYS A 73 14.67 4.54 13.26
CA LYS A 73 14.61 3.10 12.92
C LYS A 73 14.75 2.20 14.15
N PHE A 74 15.46 2.64 15.18
CA PHE A 74 15.62 1.87 16.44
C PHE A 74 14.48 2.05 17.44
N MET A 75 13.66 3.10 17.31
CA MET A 75 12.51 3.34 18.20
C MET A 75 11.20 2.70 17.70
N GLY A 76 11.23 1.99 16.56
CA GLY A 76 10.10 1.24 16.00
C GLY A 76 10.10 -0.24 16.36
N LEU A 77 10.44 -0.60 17.60
CA LEU A 77 10.29 -1.93 18.18
C LEU A 77 9.25 -1.90 19.31
#